data_AF-A0A835QJZ5-F1
#
_entry.id   AF-A0A835QJZ5-F1
#
_cell.length_a   1.000
_cell.length_b   1.000
_cell.length_c   1.000
_cell.angle_alpha   90.00
_cell.angle_beta   90.00
_cell.angle_gamma   90.00
#
_symmetry.space_group_name_H-M   'P 1'
#
loop_
_entity.id
_entity.type
_entity.pdbx_description
1 polymer ?
#
loop_
_entity_poly.entity_id
_entity_poly.type
_entity_poly.pdbx_seq_one_letter_code
_entity_poly.pdbx_strand_id
1 'polypeptide(L)'
;MKRIQFTSLNFLDSEMIEHVGHQYMDVFFGSCEKLLAEDGLCVLQFISIPDQRYEEYRRSSDFIKEYIFPGGCLPSLGRITSAMAASSKLCVEHLENIGMHYYQTLLCWRKNLLANRSKILALGFDEKFIRTWEYYFVYCASGFKSRTLFDYQMVLSRPGNLEAFKNPYEGIPAAY
;
A
#
# COMPACT_ATOMS: atom_id res chain seq x y z
N MET A 1 3.69 24.10 0.44
CA MET A 1 3.84 22.84 1.19
C MET A 1 2.95 22.96 2.43
N LYS A 2 1.67 22.55 2.34
CA LYS A 2 0.73 22.68 3.46
C LYS A 2 1.03 21.53 4.45
N ARG A 3 1.39 21.88 5.68
CA ARG A 3 1.49 20.96 6.81
C ARG A 3 0.12 20.30 7.02
N ILE A 4 0.06 18.98 6.96
CA ILE A 4 -1.07 18.23 7.51
C ILE A 4 -0.93 18.34 9.03
N GLN A 5 -1.84 19.09 9.65
CA GLN A 5 -1.89 19.30 11.08
C GLN A 5 -2.87 18.26 11.64
N PHE A 6 -2.35 17.24 12.33
CA PHE A 6 -3.15 16.11 12.84
C PHE A 6 -3.79 16.49 14.18
N THR A 7 -5.05 16.92 14.18
CA THR A 7 -5.83 17.21 15.39
C THR A 7 -6.89 16.14 15.71
N SER A 8 -7.14 15.20 14.79
CA SER A 8 -8.04 14.05 14.94
C SER A 8 -7.26 12.73 14.86
N LEU A 9 -7.82 11.61 15.34
CA LEU A 9 -7.15 10.31 15.22
C LEU A 9 -7.12 9.92 13.75
N ASN A 10 -5.92 9.96 13.16
CA ASN A 10 -5.67 9.60 11.76
C ASN A 10 -4.99 8.24 11.70
N PHE A 11 -5.47 7.37 10.82
CA PHE A 11 -4.91 6.03 10.65
C PHE A 11 -3.96 6.03 9.46
N LEU A 12 -2.74 5.53 9.66
CA LEU A 12 -1.75 5.33 8.60
C LEU A 12 -1.36 3.86 8.60
N ASP A 13 -1.72 3.16 7.53
CA ASP A 13 -1.22 1.82 7.24
C ASP A 13 -0.25 1.89 6.07
N SER A 14 0.98 1.47 6.32
CA SER A 14 2.05 1.38 5.34
C SER A 14 2.40 -0.09 5.16
N GLU A 15 1.92 -0.69 4.08
CA GLU A 15 2.32 -2.03 3.62
C GLU A 15 1.96 -3.19 4.59
N MET A 16 0.96 -3.03 5.48
CA MET A 16 0.51 -4.11 6.36
C MET A 16 -0.62 -4.95 5.75
N ILE A 17 -1.44 -4.38 4.88
CA ILE A 17 -2.64 -5.05 4.35
C ILE A 17 -2.30 -6.28 3.49
N GLU A 18 -1.10 -6.31 2.92
CA GLU A 18 -0.49 -7.45 2.23
C GLU A 18 -0.34 -8.68 3.16
N HIS A 19 -0.25 -8.46 4.47
CA HIS A 19 -0.14 -9.50 5.50
C HIS A 19 -1.45 -9.81 6.21
N VAL A 20 -2.49 -8.98 6.04
CA VAL A 20 -3.84 -9.25 6.58
C VAL A 20 -4.43 -10.50 5.92
N GLY A 21 -4.16 -10.69 4.62
CA GLY A 21 -4.64 -11.83 3.86
C GLY A 21 -6.08 -11.66 3.36
N HIS A 22 -6.37 -12.33 2.23
CA HIS A 22 -7.62 -12.16 1.47
C HIS A 22 -8.90 -12.28 2.32
N GLN A 23 -8.93 -13.22 3.27
CA GLN A 23 -10.13 -13.52 4.07
C GLN A 23 -10.46 -12.44 5.10
N TYR A 24 -9.50 -11.61 5.48
CA TYR A 24 -9.63 -10.69 6.61
C TYR A 24 -9.68 -9.21 6.21
N MET A 25 -9.61 -8.89 4.90
CA MET A 25 -9.68 -7.51 4.42
C MET A 25 -11.00 -6.82 4.81
N ASP A 26 -12.12 -7.55 4.83
CA ASP A 26 -13.42 -7.05 5.26
C ASP A 26 -13.39 -6.65 6.75
N VAL A 27 -12.80 -7.51 7.60
CA VAL A 27 -12.61 -7.26 9.04
C VAL A 27 -11.68 -6.07 9.28
N PHE A 28 -10.63 -5.93 8.46
CA PHE A 28 -9.72 -4.78 8.50
C PHE A 28 -10.49 -3.47 8.28
N PHE A 29 -11.32 -3.38 7.24
CA PHE A 29 -12.10 -2.16 6.98
C PHE A 29 -13.20 -1.92 8.02
N GLY A 30 -13.83 -2.98 8.53
CA GLY A 30 -14.76 -2.86 9.66
C GLY A 30 -14.09 -2.38 10.95
N SER A 31 -12.79 -2.66 11.13
CA SER A 31 -12.00 -2.14 12.25
C SER A 31 -11.61 -0.68 12.03
N CYS A 32 -11.20 -0.31 10.81
CA CYS A 32 -10.94 1.08 10.43
C CYS A 32 -12.17 1.97 10.69
N GLU A 33 -13.35 1.53 10.25
CA GLU A 33 -14.62 2.22 10.50
C GLU A 33 -14.91 2.42 11.99
N LYS A 34 -14.59 1.46 12.85
CA LYS A 34 -14.85 1.58 14.31
C LYS A 34 -13.89 2.54 15.01
N LEU A 35 -12.65 2.60 14.53
CA LEU A 35 -11.57 3.33 15.19
C LEU A 35 -11.41 4.76 14.67
N LEU A 36 -11.85 5.05 13.44
CA LEU A 36 -11.68 6.38 12.85
C LEU A 36 -12.58 7.43 13.54
N ALA A 37 -12.03 8.58 13.88
CA ALA A 37 -12.80 9.72 14.38
C ALA A 37 -13.86 10.18 13.35
N GLU A 38 -14.86 10.97 13.78
CA GLU A 38 -15.94 11.44 12.91
C GLU A 38 -15.43 12.34 11.77
N ASP A 39 -14.39 13.13 12.04
CA ASP A 39 -13.66 14.00 11.12
C ASP A 39 -12.29 13.42 10.69
N GLY A 40 -12.02 12.16 11.02
CA GLY A 40 -10.72 11.53 10.77
C GLY A 40 -10.47 11.18 9.30
N LEU A 41 -9.18 11.07 8.95
CA LEU A 41 -8.70 10.49 7.70
C LEU A 41 -7.98 9.17 7.94
N CYS A 42 -8.21 8.22 7.04
CA CYS A 42 -7.45 6.99 6.95
C CYS A 42 -6.62 7.03 5.66
N VAL A 43 -5.31 6.84 5.78
CA VAL A 43 -4.39 6.75 4.64
C VAL A 43 -3.85 5.33 4.58
N LEU A 44 -4.13 4.65 3.49
CA LEU A 44 -3.73 3.26 3.24
C LEU A 44 -2.76 3.23 2.06
N GLN A 45 -1.52 2.82 2.31
CA GLN A 45 -0.54 2.50 1.26
C GLN A 45 -0.41 0.99 1.11
N PHE A 46 -0.49 0.50 -0.13
CA PHE A 46 -0.41 -0.93 -0.41
C PHE A 46 0.12 -1.26 -1.81
N ILE A 47 0.96 -2.29 -1.87
CA ILE A 47 1.37 -2.93 -3.12
C ILE A 47 0.19 -3.75 -3.66
N SER A 48 -0.06 -3.62 -4.97
CA SER A 48 -1.20 -4.24 -5.62
C SER A 48 -0.84 -4.95 -6.91
N ILE A 49 -1.64 -5.96 -7.26
CA ILE A 49 -1.60 -6.67 -8.54
C ILE A 49 -2.83 -6.31 -9.38
N PRO A 50 -2.76 -6.30 -10.73
CA PRO A 50 -3.94 -6.14 -11.57
C PRO A 50 -5.07 -7.10 -11.21
N ASP A 51 -6.32 -6.61 -11.19
CA ASP A 51 -7.51 -7.40 -10.85
C ASP A 51 -7.64 -8.69 -11.66
N GLN A 52 -7.28 -8.68 -12.95
CA GLN A 52 -7.35 -9.85 -13.82
C GLN A 52 -6.42 -10.99 -13.37
N ARG A 53 -5.37 -10.67 -12.61
CA ARG A 53 -4.37 -11.64 -12.11
C ARG A 53 -4.61 -12.02 -10.66
N TYR A 54 -5.51 -11.34 -9.95
CA TYR A 54 -5.66 -11.47 -8.51
C TYR A 54 -6.08 -12.88 -8.08
N GLU A 55 -7.10 -13.45 -8.72
CA GLU A 55 -7.63 -14.77 -8.38
C GLU A 55 -6.61 -15.90 -8.57
N GLU A 56 -5.81 -15.83 -9.62
CA GLU A 56 -4.71 -16.76 -9.84
C GLU A 56 -3.60 -16.54 -8.82
N TYR A 57 -3.14 -15.30 -8.67
CA TYR A 57 -2.04 -14.93 -7.79
C TYR A 57 -2.29 -15.31 -6.33
N ARG A 58 -3.51 -15.10 -5.82
CA ARG A 58 -3.83 -15.42 -4.42
C ARG A 58 -3.81 -16.93 -4.13
N ARG A 59 -3.95 -17.78 -5.16
CA ARG A 59 -4.00 -19.25 -5.05
C ARG A 59 -2.66 -19.91 -5.40
N SER A 60 -1.73 -19.18 -6.00
CA SER A 60 -0.41 -19.69 -6.39
C SER A 60 0.67 -19.39 -5.34
N SER A 61 1.73 -20.20 -5.37
CA SER A 61 3.00 -19.92 -4.69
C SER A 61 3.99 -19.35 -5.70
N ASP A 62 4.80 -18.40 -5.26
CA ASP A 62 5.88 -17.81 -6.07
C ASP A 62 7.13 -17.58 -5.22
N PHE A 63 8.19 -17.09 -5.86
CA PHE A 63 9.44 -16.77 -5.19
C PHE A 63 9.25 -15.85 -3.98
N ILE A 64 8.36 -14.86 -4.06
CA ILE A 64 8.14 -13.91 -2.97
C ILE A 64 7.52 -14.62 -1.78
N LYS A 65 6.45 -15.40 -1.99
CA LYS A 65 5.78 -16.15 -0.91
C LYS A 65 6.66 -17.24 -0.31
N GLU A 66 7.56 -17.84 -1.09
CA GLU A 66 8.42 -18.93 -0.59
C GLU A 66 9.65 -18.42 0.17
N TYR A 67 10.25 -17.32 -0.27
CA TYR A 67 11.58 -16.93 0.21
C TYR A 67 11.63 -15.58 0.93
N ILE A 68 10.65 -14.69 0.71
CA ILE A 68 10.69 -13.31 1.23
C ILE A 68 9.57 -13.05 2.23
N PHE A 69 8.31 -13.26 1.83
CA PHE A 69 7.12 -12.99 2.64
C PHE A 69 6.18 -14.19 2.72
N PRO A 70 6.52 -15.24 3.52
CA PRO A 70 5.63 -16.37 3.74
C PRO A 70 4.26 -15.95 4.25
N GLY A 71 3.21 -16.42 3.58
CA GLY A 71 1.81 -16.09 3.90
C GLY A 71 1.32 -14.74 3.37
N GLY A 72 2.19 -13.93 2.74
CA GLY A 72 1.79 -12.66 2.13
C GLY A 72 0.83 -12.84 0.95
N CYS A 73 -0.10 -11.90 0.79
CA CYS A 73 -1.06 -11.88 -0.30
C CYS A 73 -1.33 -10.45 -0.75
N LEU A 74 -0.72 -10.04 -1.87
CA LEU A 74 -0.97 -8.76 -2.50
C LEU A 74 -2.45 -8.62 -2.89
N PRO A 75 -3.16 -7.57 -2.47
CA PRO A 75 -4.51 -7.27 -2.94
C PRO A 75 -4.54 -6.78 -4.39
N SER A 76 -5.71 -6.85 -5.03
CA SER A 76 -6.04 -5.95 -6.15
C SER A 76 -6.80 -4.72 -5.67
N LEU A 77 -6.80 -3.66 -6.46
CA LEU A 77 -7.58 -2.45 -6.15
C LEU A 77 -9.08 -2.78 -6.04
N GLY A 78 -9.62 -3.63 -6.92
CA GLY A 78 -11.01 -4.09 -6.84
C GLY A 78 -11.30 -4.90 -5.56
N ARG A 79 -10.36 -5.74 -5.10
CA ARG A 79 -10.53 -6.44 -3.81
C ARG A 79 -10.58 -5.47 -2.64
N ILE A 80 -9.72 -4.45 -2.64
CA ILE A 80 -9.67 -3.43 -1.58
C ILE A 80 -10.98 -2.65 -1.52
N THR A 81 -11.43 -2.12 -2.65
CA THR A 81 -12.66 -1.30 -2.70
C THR A 81 -13.90 -2.12 -2.38
N SER A 82 -13.98 -3.38 -2.82
CA SER A 82 -15.08 -4.28 -2.45
C SER A 82 -15.09 -4.64 -0.97
N ALA A 83 -13.94 -4.92 -0.35
CA ALA A 83 -13.82 -5.17 1.09
C ALA A 83 -14.30 -3.96 1.90
N MET A 84 -13.82 -2.78 1.50
CA MET A 84 -14.15 -1.50 2.13
C MET A 84 -15.66 -1.24 2.06
N ALA A 85 -16.26 -1.35 0.88
CA ALA A 85 -17.69 -1.12 0.68
C ALA A 85 -18.57 -2.15 1.42
N ALA A 86 -18.09 -3.39 1.58
CA ALA A 86 -18.85 -4.43 2.27
C ALA A 86 -18.91 -4.24 3.80
N SER A 87 -17.90 -3.60 4.39
CA SER A 87 -17.69 -3.59 5.86
C SER A 87 -17.52 -2.21 6.49
N SER A 88 -17.59 -1.12 5.71
CA SER A 88 -17.46 0.25 6.20
C SER A 88 -18.35 1.21 5.42
N LYS A 89 -18.47 2.46 5.91
CA LYS A 89 -19.11 3.55 5.19
C LYS A 89 -18.08 4.51 4.58
N LEU A 90 -16.80 4.16 4.64
CA LEU A 90 -15.72 5.03 4.21
C LEU A 90 -15.82 5.35 2.72
N CYS A 91 -15.49 6.60 2.37
CA CYS A 91 -15.45 7.12 1.01
C CYS A 91 -14.00 7.29 0.56
N VAL A 92 -13.75 7.06 -0.73
CA VAL A 92 -12.44 7.31 -1.34
C VAL A 92 -12.36 8.79 -1.72
N GLU A 93 -11.43 9.50 -1.10
CA GLU A 93 -11.25 10.94 -1.32
C GLU A 93 -10.09 11.21 -2.27
N HIS A 94 -9.09 10.34 -2.26
CA HIS A 94 -7.94 10.40 -3.15
C HIS A 94 -7.36 9.02 -3.37
N LEU A 95 -6.83 8.77 -4.57
CA LEU A 95 -6.10 7.57 -4.92
C LEU A 95 -4.97 7.95 -5.87
N GLU A 96 -3.74 7.60 -5.50
CA GLU A 96 -2.56 7.82 -6.32
C GLU A 96 -1.78 6.51 -6.49
N ASN A 97 -1.28 6.27 -7.70
CA ASN A 97 -0.38 5.15 -7.98
C ASN A 97 1.07 5.63 -8.00
N ILE A 98 1.83 5.26 -6.97
CA ILE A 98 3.23 5.62 -6.78
C ILE A 98 4.20 4.51 -7.20
N GLY A 99 3.75 3.47 -7.92
CA GLY A 99 4.58 2.30 -8.27
C GLY A 99 5.91 2.62 -8.96
N MET A 100 5.98 3.69 -9.78
CA MET A 100 7.24 4.12 -10.39
C MET A 100 8.24 4.72 -9.40
N HIS A 101 7.78 5.27 -8.28
CA HIS A 101 8.65 5.67 -7.18
C HIS A 101 9.24 4.41 -6.52
N TYR A 102 8.42 3.37 -6.32
CA TYR A 102 8.87 2.09 -5.76
C TYR A 102 9.92 1.39 -6.63
N TYR A 103 9.81 1.48 -7.96
CA TYR A 103 10.86 1.04 -8.88
C TYR A 103 12.22 1.68 -8.55
N GLN A 104 12.27 2.99 -8.35
CA GLN A 104 13.51 3.70 -8.00
C GLN A 104 14.00 3.31 -6.62
N THR A 105 13.10 3.23 -5.64
CA THR A 105 13.39 2.80 -4.27
C THR A 105 14.10 1.44 -4.24
N LEU A 106 13.58 0.45 -4.96
CA LEU A 106 14.16 -0.90 -5.01
C LEU A 106 15.56 -0.93 -5.67
N LEU A 107 15.80 -0.09 -6.69
CA LEU A 107 17.13 0.03 -7.28
C LEU A 107 18.14 0.68 -6.32
N CYS A 108 17.71 1.70 -5.57
CA CYS A 108 18.51 2.31 -4.53
C CYS A 108 18.84 1.30 -3.41
N TRP A 109 17.85 0.52 -2.96
CA TRP A 109 18.07 -0.53 -1.96
C TRP A 109 19.04 -1.61 -2.46
N ARG A 110 18.88 -2.08 -3.71
CA ARG A 110 19.84 -3.00 -4.32
C ARG A 110 21.26 -2.43 -4.34
N LYS A 111 21.42 -1.19 -4.79
CA LYS A 111 22.74 -0.53 -4.81
C LYS A 111 23.36 -0.49 -3.41
N ASN A 112 22.57 -0.17 -2.39
CA ASN A 112 23.01 -0.11 -1.00
C ASN A 112 23.36 -1.50 -0.44
N LEU A 113 22.60 -2.54 -0.76
CA LEU A 113 22.88 -3.92 -0.39
C LEU A 113 24.25 -4.35 -0.93
N LEU A 114 24.48 -4.16 -2.23
CA LEU A 114 25.72 -4.57 -2.89
C LEU A 114 26.93 -3.76 -2.40
N ALA A 115 26.76 -2.46 -2.15
CA ALA A 115 27.82 -1.62 -1.59
C ALA A 115 28.22 -2.03 -0.16
N ASN A 116 27.34 -2.69 0.59
CA ASN A 116 27.60 -3.15 1.96
C ASN A 116 27.79 -4.66 2.06
N ARG A 117 28.00 -5.36 0.94
CA ARG A 117 28.15 -6.82 0.86
C ARG A 117 29.11 -7.39 1.91
N SER A 118 30.33 -6.85 2.03
CA SER A 118 31.32 -7.35 3.00
C SER A 118 30.87 -7.19 4.46
N LYS A 119 30.12 -6.13 4.78
CA LYS A 119 29.55 -5.94 6.12
C LYS A 119 28.45 -6.96 6.40
N ILE A 120 27.60 -7.25 5.41
CA ILE A 120 26.53 -8.25 5.52
C ILE A 120 27.13 -9.65 5.78
N LEU A 121 28.19 -10.02 5.05
CA LEU A 121 28.91 -11.27 5.29
C LEU A 121 29.52 -11.32 6.70
N ALA A 122 30.10 -10.21 7.18
CA ALA A 122 30.66 -10.12 8.53
C ALA A 122 29.60 -10.26 9.65
N LEU A 123 28.32 -10.00 9.36
CA LEU A 123 27.19 -10.24 10.28
C LEU A 123 26.76 -11.71 10.33
N GLY A 124 27.38 -12.60 9.54
CA GLY A 124 27.08 -14.03 9.51
C GLY A 124 26.06 -14.46 8.46
N PHE A 125 25.60 -13.54 7.60
CA PHE A 125 24.80 -13.89 6.43
C PHE A 125 25.70 -14.46 5.33
N ASP A 126 25.16 -15.36 4.52
CA ASP A 126 25.90 -16.01 3.45
C ASP A 126 25.65 -15.36 2.07
N GLU A 127 26.39 -15.85 1.08
CA GLU A 127 26.23 -15.40 -0.32
C GLU A 127 24.85 -15.72 -0.88
N LYS A 128 24.22 -16.80 -0.41
CA LYS A 128 22.88 -17.19 -0.83
C LYS A 128 21.87 -16.14 -0.38
N PHE A 129 21.94 -15.67 0.86
CA PHE A 129 21.11 -14.60 1.39
C PHE A 129 21.22 -13.33 0.53
N ILE A 130 22.44 -12.89 0.24
CA ILE A 130 22.66 -11.69 -0.58
C ILE A 130 22.06 -11.85 -1.98
N ARG A 131 22.27 -13.01 -2.62
CA ARG A 131 21.71 -13.30 -3.94
C ARG A 131 20.18 -13.35 -3.94
N THR A 132 19.58 -13.91 -2.90
CA THR A 132 18.11 -13.94 -2.73
C THR A 132 17.54 -12.53 -2.65
N TRP A 133 18.15 -11.65 -1.83
CA TRP A 133 17.71 -10.26 -1.70
C TRP A 133 17.98 -9.42 -2.95
N GLU A 134 19.12 -9.60 -3.61
CA GLU A 134 19.39 -8.95 -4.88
C GLU A 134 18.33 -9.33 -5.93
N TYR A 135 18.02 -10.62 -6.04
CA TYR A 135 16.99 -11.11 -6.94
C TYR A 135 15.61 -10.52 -6.59
N TYR A 136 15.23 -10.52 -5.32
CA TYR A 136 13.99 -9.88 -4.85
C TYR A 136 13.87 -8.42 -5.32
N PHE A 137 14.92 -7.61 -5.13
CA PHE A 137 14.87 -6.20 -5.52
C PHE A 137 14.71 -6.01 -7.02
N VAL A 138 15.46 -6.75 -7.86
CA VAL A 138 15.34 -6.64 -9.32
C VAL A 138 14.02 -7.21 -9.84
N TYR A 139 13.56 -8.30 -9.25
CA TYR A 139 12.29 -8.95 -9.59
C TYR A 139 11.11 -7.99 -9.37
N CYS A 140 11.00 -7.42 -8.16
CA CYS A 140 9.95 -6.47 -7.83
C CYS A 140 10.08 -5.18 -8.63
N ALA A 141 11.30 -4.65 -8.82
CA ALA A 141 11.54 -3.45 -9.61
C ALA A 141 11.05 -3.65 -11.05
N SER A 142 11.31 -4.83 -11.64
CA SER A 142 10.80 -5.19 -12.96
C SER A 142 9.27 -5.26 -12.97
N GLY A 143 8.66 -5.76 -11.90
CA GLY A 143 7.21 -5.77 -11.70
C GLY A 143 6.59 -4.37 -11.76
N PHE A 144 7.12 -3.43 -10.98
CA PHE A 144 6.67 -2.03 -11.00
C PHE A 144 6.93 -1.34 -12.35
N LYS A 145 8.13 -1.51 -12.91
CA LYS A 145 8.50 -0.91 -14.20
C LYS A 145 7.60 -1.39 -15.35
N SER A 146 7.22 -2.66 -15.32
CA SER A 146 6.34 -3.28 -16.32
C SER A 146 4.85 -3.09 -16.04
N ARG A 147 4.49 -2.40 -14.94
CA ARG A 147 3.09 -2.22 -14.49
C ARG A 147 2.35 -3.54 -14.26
N THR A 148 3.09 -4.57 -13.88
CA THR A 148 2.53 -5.85 -13.42
C THR A 148 2.38 -5.89 -11.89
N LEU A 149 2.98 -4.91 -11.21
CA LEU A 149 2.74 -4.50 -9.84
C LEU A 149 2.43 -2.99 -9.81
N PHE A 150 1.68 -2.58 -8.80
CA PHE A 150 1.35 -1.19 -8.48
C PHE A 150 1.60 -0.94 -7.00
N ASP A 151 1.69 0.33 -6.63
CA ASP A 151 1.70 0.74 -5.22
C ASP A 151 0.77 1.93 -5.12
N TYR A 152 -0.28 1.81 -4.32
CA TYR A 152 -1.34 2.80 -4.21
C TYR A 152 -1.29 3.49 -2.86
N GLN A 153 -1.43 4.82 -2.86
CA GLN A 153 -1.78 5.60 -1.68
C GLN A 153 -3.25 6.03 -1.79
N MET A 154 -4.07 5.55 -0.85
CA MET A 154 -5.51 5.75 -0.83
C MET A 154 -5.89 6.54 0.41
N VAL A 155 -6.58 7.67 0.23
CA VAL A 155 -7.13 8.49 1.32
C VAL A 155 -8.62 8.19 1.44
N LEU A 156 -9.04 7.85 2.65
CA LEU A 156 -10.39 7.49 3.02
C LEU A 156 -10.92 8.41 4.10
N SER A 157 -12.21 8.73 4.03
CA SER A 157 -12.89 9.51 5.07
C SER A 157 -14.31 9.00 5.31
N ARG A 158 -14.97 9.48 6.37
CA ARG A 158 -16.40 9.22 6.58
C ARG A 158 -17.24 10.07 5.62
N PRO A 159 -18.44 9.59 5.22
CA PRO A 159 -19.34 10.37 4.38
C PRO A 159 -19.63 11.74 5.01
N GLY A 160 -19.46 12.80 4.24
CA GLY A 160 -19.74 14.16 4.71
C GLY A 160 -18.68 14.77 5.62
N ASN A 161 -17.42 14.29 5.57
CA ASN A 161 -16.30 14.94 6.27
C ASN A 161 -15.91 16.30 5.64
N LEU A 162 -16.76 17.31 5.86
CA LEU A 162 -16.58 18.66 5.32
C LEU A 162 -15.37 19.39 5.91
N GLU A 163 -14.96 19.04 7.13
CA GLU A 163 -13.82 19.68 7.80
C GLU A 163 -12.49 19.30 7.14
N ALA A 164 -12.33 18.02 6.76
CA ALA A 164 -11.14 17.56 6.08
C ALA A 164 -11.04 18.07 4.63
N PHE A 165 -12.18 18.24 3.95
CA PHE A 165 -12.26 18.63 2.54
C PHE A 165 -13.06 19.91 2.34
N LYS A 166 -12.55 21.02 2.88
CA LYS A 166 -13.17 22.33 2.73
C LYS A 166 -13.37 22.68 1.25
N ASN A 167 -14.55 23.21 0.94
CA ASN A 167 -14.88 23.68 -0.40
C ASN A 167 -13.91 24.80 -0.79
N PRO A 168 -13.05 24.63 -1.82
CA PRO A 168 -12.11 25.68 -2.23
C PRO A 168 -12.83 26.92 -2.82
N TYR A 169 -14.14 26.81 -3.08
CA TYR A 169 -14.98 27.83 -3.67
C TYR A 169 -15.99 28.44 -2.68
N GLU A 170 -15.83 28.24 -1.37
CA GLU A 170 -16.78 28.72 -0.34
C GLU A 170 -17.02 30.25 -0.37
N GLY A 171 -16.13 31.01 -1.01
CA GLY A 171 -16.27 32.46 -1.25
C GLY A 171 -16.59 32.86 -2.69
N ILE A 172 -16.78 31.92 -3.62
CA ILE A 172 -17.20 32.24 -5.00
C ILE A 172 -18.73 32.28 -5.03
N PRO A 173 -19.35 33.40 -5.43
CA PRO A 173 -20.80 33.47 -5.58
C PRO A 173 -21.28 32.35 -6.51
N ALA A 174 -22.26 31.57 -6.07
CA ALA A 174 -22.94 30.65 -6.97
C ALA A 174 -23.54 31.47 -8.12
N ALA A 175 -23.12 31.19 -9.35
CA ALA A 175 -23.78 31.76 -10.51
C ALA A 175 -25.23 31.24 -10.50
N TYR A 176 -26.15 32.13 -10.14
CA TYR A 176 -27.59 31.90 -10.14
C TYR A 176 -28.08 31.53 -11.55
#